data_AF-A0A932BVX3-F1
#
_entry.id   AF-A0A932BVX3-F1
#
_cell.length_a   1.000
_cell.length_b   1.000
_cell.length_c   1.000
_cell.angle_alpha   90.00
_cell.angle_beta   90.00
_cell.angle_gamma   90.00
#
_symmetry.space_group_name_H-M   'P 1'
#
loop_
_entity.id
_entity.type
_entity.pdbx_description
1 polymer ?
#
loop_
_entity_poly.entity_id
_entity_poly.type
_entity_poly.pdbx_seq_one_letter_code
_entity_poly.pdbx_strand_id
1 'polypeptide(L)'
;MPSVSMRQLLEAGVHFGHQTRRWNPKMRPFIFAERNGIHIIDLAQTAKRLEVALDFVRETVARGEPVLFIGTKKQAQEPIAEEAMRAGMPYINKRWLGGMLTNFTTIKKRIGLMEQLEARQQSSEFERLPKKEAAKLTEELNKLTATLGGIRKMKRLPGAVFIVDPHRERIAITEANKLELPVVGTGDTNVDPDEIDFIIPANDDAIRAIRLLCSLVADAAIEGAQERASRATTEPEPEPTLIEPEYDDVGASDALVAALAGGAALSFAPDDDDDLLPGAPVLPIVEEPTATPEEIAAELAREAAERAAAETAG
;
A
#
# COMPACT_ATOMS: atom_id res chain seq x y z
N MET A 1 11.10 21.53 -10.17
CA MET A 1 9.68 21.19 -10.35
C MET A 1 9.18 21.71 -11.68
N PRO A 2 8.56 20.87 -12.53
CA PRO A 2 7.74 21.38 -13.62
C PRO A 2 6.61 22.20 -12.99
N SER A 3 6.74 23.53 -13.02
CA SER A 3 5.67 24.42 -12.58
C SER A 3 4.49 24.21 -13.51
N VAL A 4 3.42 23.60 -13.03
CA VAL A 4 2.22 23.37 -13.83
C VAL A 4 1.62 24.73 -14.17
N SER A 5 1.60 25.07 -15.45
CA SER A 5 0.95 26.30 -15.86
C SER A 5 -0.55 26.14 -15.74
N MET A 6 -1.25 27.15 -15.19
CA MET A 6 -2.71 27.20 -15.19
C MET A 6 -3.30 26.99 -16.59
N ARG A 7 -2.57 27.41 -17.63
CA ARG A 7 -2.93 27.18 -19.03
C ARG A 7 -2.95 25.69 -19.39
N GLN A 8 -2.00 24.90 -18.91
CA GLN A 8 -1.96 23.45 -19.15
C GLN A 8 -3.14 22.74 -18.48
N LEU A 9 -3.49 23.13 -17.24
CA LEU A 9 -4.67 22.61 -16.53
C LEU A 9 -5.97 22.96 -17.28
N LEU A 10 -6.04 24.16 -17.85
CA LEU A 10 -7.18 24.61 -18.64
C LEU A 10 -7.30 23.81 -19.95
N GLU A 11 -6.21 23.66 -20.70
CA GLU A 11 -6.15 22.92 -21.97
C GLU A 11 -6.43 21.41 -21.80
N ALA A 12 -6.00 20.84 -20.67
CA ALA A 12 -6.28 19.45 -20.31
C ALA A 12 -7.74 19.22 -19.85
N GLY A 13 -8.48 20.28 -19.54
CA GLY A 13 -9.89 20.19 -19.12
C GLY A 13 -10.07 19.83 -17.64
N VAL A 14 -9.11 20.14 -16.77
CA VAL A 14 -9.14 19.82 -15.33
C VAL A 14 -10.22 20.60 -14.57
N HIS A 15 -10.61 21.77 -15.09
CA HIS A 15 -11.57 22.70 -14.49
C HIS A 15 -13.04 22.29 -14.62
N PHE A 16 -13.36 21.30 -15.45
CA PHE A 16 -14.74 20.83 -15.59
C PHE A 16 -15.07 19.88 -14.45
N GLY A 17 -16.14 20.15 -13.72
CA GLY A 17 -16.68 19.21 -12.74
C GLY A 17 -17.90 18.46 -13.26
N HIS A 18 -18.68 17.87 -12.34
CA HIS A 18 -19.92 17.19 -12.67
C HIS A 18 -21.12 18.14 -12.84
N GLN A 19 -22.26 17.55 -13.22
CA GLN A 19 -23.55 18.24 -13.30
C GLN A 19 -24.00 18.75 -11.93
N THR A 20 -24.73 19.87 -11.91
CA THR A 20 -25.22 20.52 -10.68
C THR A 20 -26.12 19.66 -9.79
N ARG A 21 -26.67 18.56 -10.31
CA ARG A 21 -27.46 17.59 -9.52
C ARG A 21 -26.61 16.59 -8.76
N ARG A 22 -25.34 16.41 -9.14
CA ARG A 22 -24.42 15.39 -8.64
C ARG A 22 -23.21 16.05 -7.99
N TRP A 23 -23.46 16.83 -6.94
CA TRP A 23 -22.41 17.51 -6.18
C TRP A 23 -22.58 17.27 -4.68
N ASN A 24 -21.45 17.32 -3.97
CA ASN A 24 -21.37 17.26 -2.52
C ASN A 24 -21.27 18.70 -1.99
N PRO A 25 -22.16 19.12 -1.06
CA PRO A 25 -22.10 20.45 -0.44
C PRO A 25 -20.74 20.82 0.16
N LYS A 26 -19.97 19.85 0.65
CA LYS A 26 -18.63 20.09 1.20
C LYS A 26 -17.61 20.52 0.15
N MET A 27 -17.84 20.21 -1.12
CA MET A 27 -16.98 20.67 -2.23
C MET A 27 -17.22 22.12 -2.64
N ARG A 28 -18.20 22.82 -2.03
CA ARG A 28 -18.51 24.24 -2.33
C ARG A 28 -17.28 25.16 -2.37
N PRO A 29 -16.30 25.07 -1.44
CA PRO A 29 -15.13 25.95 -1.46
C PRO A 29 -14.25 25.80 -2.72
N PHE A 30 -14.29 24.62 -3.36
CA PHE A 30 -13.48 24.32 -4.55
C PHE A 30 -14.20 24.63 -5.86
N ILE A 31 -15.51 24.92 -5.80
CA ILE A 31 -16.34 25.25 -6.97
C ILE A 31 -16.31 26.77 -7.18
N PHE A 32 -15.85 27.20 -8.35
CA PHE A 32 -15.78 28.61 -8.74
C PHE A 32 -17.12 29.13 -9.25
N ALA A 33 -17.74 28.43 -10.20
CA ALA A 33 -18.98 28.84 -10.85
C ALA A 33 -19.75 27.65 -11.42
N GLU A 34 -20.97 27.88 -11.89
CA GLU A 34 -21.72 26.93 -12.71
C GLU A 34 -22.00 27.53 -14.09
N ARG A 35 -21.83 26.72 -15.14
CA ARG A 35 -22.12 27.13 -16.53
C ARG A 35 -22.77 25.98 -17.27
N ASN A 36 -23.91 26.24 -17.92
CA ASN A 36 -24.67 25.24 -18.67
C ASN A 36 -25.00 23.97 -17.84
N GLY A 37 -25.21 24.12 -16.53
CA GLY A 37 -25.51 23.00 -15.62
C GLY A 37 -24.31 22.12 -15.25
N ILE A 38 -23.07 22.57 -15.53
CA ILE A 38 -21.82 21.93 -15.13
C ILE A 38 -21.09 22.84 -14.14
N HIS A 39 -20.57 22.28 -13.05
CA HIS A 39 -19.72 23.01 -12.13
C HIS A 39 -18.33 23.25 -12.71
N ILE A 40 -17.77 24.42 -12.43
CA ILE A 40 -16.41 24.80 -12.79
C ILE A 40 -15.59 24.83 -11.51
N ILE A 41 -14.51 24.06 -11.49
CA ILE A 41 -13.57 23.96 -10.37
C ILE A 41 -12.58 25.13 -10.43
N ASP A 42 -12.21 25.66 -9.26
CA ASP A 42 -11.21 26.73 -9.15
C ASP A 42 -9.79 26.20 -9.38
N LEU A 43 -9.25 26.47 -10.57
CA LEU A 43 -7.89 26.08 -10.95
C LEU A 43 -6.79 26.70 -10.08
N ALA A 44 -7.01 27.87 -9.47
CA ALA A 44 -6.01 28.48 -8.60
C ALA A 44 -5.84 27.65 -7.32
N GLN A 45 -6.95 27.13 -6.78
CA GLN A 45 -6.92 26.21 -5.66
C GLN A 45 -6.35 24.85 -6.06
N THR A 46 -6.71 24.34 -7.25
CA THR A 46 -6.13 23.11 -7.80
C THR A 46 -4.62 23.21 -7.89
N ALA A 47 -4.07 24.29 -8.46
CA ALA A 47 -2.63 24.46 -8.63
C ALA A 47 -1.87 24.44 -7.30
N LYS A 48 -2.37 25.18 -6.29
CA LYS A 48 -1.76 25.22 -4.95
C LYS A 48 -1.79 23.85 -4.25
N ARG A 49 -2.94 23.16 -4.31
CA ARG A 49 -3.08 21.84 -3.67
C ARG A 49 -2.31 20.76 -4.39
N LEU A 50 -2.21 20.86 -5.71
CA LEU A 50 -1.39 19.98 -6.52
C LEU A 50 0.09 20.12 -6.15
N GLU A 51 0.61 21.34 -5.98
CA GLU A 51 1.99 21.56 -5.55
C GLU A 51 2.28 20.88 -4.20
N VAL A 52 1.41 21.09 -3.20
CA VAL A 52 1.52 20.43 -1.88
C VAL A 52 1.48 18.91 -1.99
N ALA A 53 0.59 18.36 -2.83
CA ALA A 53 0.48 16.92 -3.04
C ALA A 53 1.73 16.33 -3.74
N LEU A 54 2.29 17.03 -4.73
CA LEU A 54 3.50 16.60 -5.43
C LEU A 54 4.72 16.62 -4.50
N ASP A 55 4.84 17.64 -3.65
CA ASP A 55 5.89 17.71 -2.63
C ASP A 55 5.80 16.54 -1.64
N PHE A 56 4.59 16.24 -1.17
CA PHE A 56 4.35 15.10 -0.27
C PHE A 56 4.70 13.74 -0.92
N VAL A 57 4.32 13.54 -2.19
CA VAL A 57 4.65 12.32 -2.96
C VAL A 57 6.15 12.17 -3.10
N ARG A 58 6.85 13.25 -3.46
CA ARG A 58 8.31 13.27 -3.60
C ARG A 58 9.00 12.90 -2.29
N GLU A 59 8.60 13.51 -1.17
CA GLU A 59 9.16 13.22 0.15
C GLU A 59 8.93 11.76 0.55
N THR A 60 7.73 11.24 0.33
CA THR A 60 7.39 9.83 0.63
C THR A 60 8.26 8.86 -0.16
N VAL A 61 8.46 9.11 -1.46
CA VAL A 61 9.32 8.27 -2.29
C VAL A 61 10.80 8.46 -1.95
N ALA A 62 11.22 9.66 -1.52
CA ALA A 62 12.57 9.93 -1.05
C ALA A 62 12.89 9.17 0.25
N ARG A 63 11.91 8.99 1.15
CA ARG A 63 12.01 8.09 2.32
C ARG A 63 12.10 6.60 1.96
N GLY A 64 11.90 6.24 0.68
CA GLY A 64 11.99 4.87 0.20
C GLY A 64 10.68 4.10 0.25
N GLU A 65 9.56 4.77 0.52
CA GLU A 65 8.24 4.15 0.55
C GLU A 65 7.55 4.26 -0.82
N PRO A 66 6.98 3.16 -1.34
CA PRO A 66 6.32 3.20 -2.64
C PRO A 66 4.95 3.87 -2.52
N VAL A 67 4.55 4.57 -3.57
CA VAL A 67 3.21 5.16 -3.72
C VAL A 67 2.36 4.24 -4.59
N LEU A 68 1.18 3.86 -4.10
CA LEU A 68 0.26 3.00 -4.84
C LEU A 68 -0.71 3.83 -5.68
N PHE A 69 -0.69 3.65 -7.00
CA PHE A 69 -1.62 4.33 -7.91
C PHE A 69 -2.90 3.50 -8.09
N ILE A 70 -4.06 4.10 -7.87
CA ILE A 70 -5.36 3.42 -7.94
C ILE A 70 -6.31 4.19 -8.85
N GLY A 71 -6.93 3.49 -9.79
CA GLY A 71 -8.10 4.00 -10.50
C GLY A 71 -8.69 2.95 -11.44
N THR A 72 -9.90 2.49 -11.14
CA THR A 72 -10.58 1.46 -11.93
C THR A 72 -11.47 2.05 -13.03
N LYS A 73 -11.67 3.37 -13.01
CA LYS A 73 -12.45 4.11 -14.00
C LYS A 73 -11.87 3.89 -15.40
N LYS A 74 -12.73 3.67 -16.41
CA LYS A 74 -12.31 3.34 -17.79
C LYS A 74 -11.30 4.34 -18.35
N GLN A 75 -11.50 5.61 -18.07
CA GLN A 75 -10.66 6.73 -18.49
C GLN A 75 -9.31 6.77 -17.76
N ALA A 76 -9.23 6.20 -16.55
CA ALA A 76 -8.03 6.18 -15.72
C ALA A 76 -7.18 4.91 -15.91
N GLN A 77 -7.73 3.82 -16.45
CA GLN A 77 -7.05 2.52 -16.45
C GLN A 77 -5.71 2.51 -17.22
N GLU A 78 -5.70 3.16 -18.39
CA GLU A 78 -4.51 3.26 -19.25
C GLU A 78 -3.52 4.30 -18.70
N PRO A 79 -3.92 5.56 -18.41
CA PRO A 79 -2.99 6.54 -17.84
C PRO A 79 -2.29 6.09 -16.56
N ILE A 80 -3.01 5.46 -15.64
CA ILE A 80 -2.43 4.99 -14.37
C ILE A 80 -1.41 3.89 -14.63
N ALA A 81 -1.72 2.93 -15.49
CA ALA A 81 -0.81 1.82 -15.77
C ALA A 81 0.46 2.31 -16.45
N GLU A 82 0.35 3.14 -17.47
CA GLU A 82 1.50 3.70 -18.21
C GLU A 82 2.42 4.52 -17.30
N GLU A 83 1.86 5.46 -16.56
CA GLU A 83 2.64 6.40 -15.73
C GLU A 83 3.24 5.72 -14.49
N ALA A 84 2.51 4.80 -13.85
CA ALA A 84 3.04 4.04 -12.73
C ALA A 84 4.15 3.07 -13.17
N MET A 85 3.99 2.42 -14.33
CA MET A 85 5.06 1.59 -14.92
C MET A 85 6.30 2.43 -15.24
N ARG A 86 6.12 3.64 -15.77
CA ARG A 86 7.22 4.59 -16.03
C ARG A 86 7.95 4.99 -14.74
N ALA A 87 7.23 5.23 -13.66
CA ALA A 87 7.79 5.56 -12.35
C ALA A 87 8.32 4.34 -11.56
N GLY A 88 8.06 3.12 -12.03
CA GLY A 88 8.39 1.90 -11.30
C GLY A 88 7.58 1.70 -10.01
N MET A 89 6.40 2.33 -9.92
CA MET A 89 5.52 2.30 -8.75
C MET A 89 4.41 1.26 -8.90
N PRO A 90 3.89 0.70 -7.79
CA PRO A 90 2.79 -0.25 -7.85
C PRO A 90 1.49 0.45 -8.28
N TYR A 91 0.62 -0.29 -8.99
CA TYR A 91 -0.65 0.25 -9.46
C TYR A 91 -1.79 -0.77 -9.51
N ILE A 92 -3.03 -0.28 -9.46
CA ILE A 92 -4.26 -1.04 -9.64
C ILE A 92 -5.17 -0.27 -10.59
N ASN A 93 -5.43 -0.85 -11.77
CA ASN A 93 -6.20 -0.19 -12.83
C ASN A 93 -7.49 -0.93 -13.24
N LYS A 94 -7.71 -2.18 -12.79
CA LYS A 94 -8.89 -2.96 -13.18
C LYS A 94 -9.98 -2.97 -12.15
N ARG A 95 -9.72 -3.55 -10.98
CA ARG A 95 -10.71 -3.67 -9.90
C ARG A 95 -9.99 -3.70 -8.55
N TRP A 96 -10.47 -2.88 -7.63
CA TRP A 96 -10.11 -3.01 -6.22
C TRP A 96 -10.82 -4.22 -5.61
N LEU A 97 -10.05 -5.15 -5.04
CA LEU A 97 -10.60 -6.23 -4.23
C LEU A 97 -10.60 -5.75 -2.77
N GLY A 98 -11.74 -5.88 -2.09
CA GLY A 98 -11.78 -5.58 -0.66
C GLY A 98 -10.79 -6.46 0.10
N GLY A 99 -10.06 -5.86 1.04
CA GLY A 99 -8.96 -6.51 1.75
C GLY A 99 -7.60 -6.39 1.07
N MET A 100 -7.46 -5.54 0.04
CA MET A 100 -6.20 -5.40 -0.69
C MET A 100 -5.06 -4.88 0.19
N LEU A 101 -5.36 -3.93 1.08
CA LEU A 101 -4.39 -3.39 2.02
C LEU A 101 -4.56 -4.03 3.40
N THR A 102 -5.82 -4.14 3.87
CA THR A 102 -6.12 -4.63 5.23
C THR A 102 -5.85 -6.12 5.41
N ASN A 103 -5.96 -6.92 4.34
CA ASN A 103 -5.65 -8.36 4.33
C ASN A 103 -4.50 -8.69 3.35
N PHE A 104 -3.40 -7.94 3.48
CA PHE A 104 -2.25 -8.07 2.58
C PHE A 104 -1.63 -9.48 2.56
N THR A 105 -1.70 -10.23 3.66
CA THR A 105 -1.17 -11.60 3.74
C THR A 105 -1.89 -12.55 2.78
N THR A 106 -3.22 -12.47 2.66
CA THR A 106 -3.99 -13.25 1.70
C THR A 106 -3.73 -12.82 0.26
N ILE A 107 -3.58 -11.51 0.01
CA ILE A 107 -3.25 -10.99 -1.32
C ILE A 107 -1.86 -11.47 -1.76
N LYS A 108 -0.88 -11.47 -0.86
CA LYS A 108 0.46 -12.00 -1.13
C LYS A 108 0.43 -13.49 -1.51
N LYS A 109 -0.41 -14.30 -0.85
CA LYS A 109 -0.64 -15.70 -1.25
C LYS A 109 -1.24 -15.82 -2.65
N ARG A 110 -2.17 -14.93 -3.02
CA ARG A 110 -2.76 -14.88 -4.38
C ARG A 110 -1.75 -14.45 -5.44
N ILE A 111 -0.84 -13.52 -5.13
CA ILE A 111 0.29 -13.16 -6.01
C ILE A 111 1.22 -14.37 -6.18
N GLY A 112 1.53 -15.10 -5.11
CA GLY A 112 2.32 -16.33 -5.20
C GLY A 112 1.66 -17.41 -6.07
N LEU A 113 0.33 -17.56 -6.00
CA LEU A 113 -0.42 -18.46 -6.89
C LEU A 113 -0.31 -18.01 -8.36
N MET A 114 -0.43 -16.71 -8.63
CA MET A 114 -0.26 -16.15 -9.98
C MET A 114 1.13 -16.47 -10.54
N GLU A 115 2.20 -16.26 -9.75
CA GLU A 115 3.56 -16.56 -10.17
C GLU A 115 3.80 -18.06 -10.40
N GLN A 116 3.18 -18.93 -9.59
CA GLN A 116 3.21 -20.38 -9.82
C GLN A 116 2.51 -20.77 -11.13
N LEU A 117 1.35 -20.18 -11.43
CA LEU A 117 0.63 -20.45 -12.67
C LEU A 117 1.40 -19.95 -13.90
N GLU A 118 2.05 -18.79 -13.82
CA GLU A 118 2.96 -18.30 -14.87
C GLU A 118 4.14 -19.26 -15.08
N ALA A 119 4.77 -19.76 -14.01
CA ALA A 119 5.88 -20.70 -14.10
C ALA A 119 5.47 -22.01 -14.77
N ARG A 120 4.28 -22.55 -14.43
CA ARG A 120 3.74 -23.77 -15.07
C ARG A 120 3.37 -23.55 -16.54
N GLN A 121 2.91 -22.35 -16.89
CA GLN A 121 2.65 -21.99 -18.28
C GLN A 121 3.97 -21.94 -19.09
N GLN A 122 5.03 -21.37 -18.50
CA GLN A 122 6.36 -21.28 -19.13
C GLN A 122 7.03 -22.66 -19.29
N SER A 123 6.77 -23.60 -18.38
CA SER A 123 7.29 -24.97 -18.46
C SER A 123 6.49 -25.90 -19.38
N SER A 124 5.58 -25.36 -20.21
CA SER A 124 4.67 -26.10 -21.10
C SER A 124 3.84 -27.20 -20.40
N GLU A 125 3.59 -27.07 -19.10
CA GLU A 125 2.79 -28.05 -18.34
C GLU A 125 1.32 -28.04 -18.82
N PHE A 126 0.83 -26.87 -19.24
CA PHE A 126 -0.54 -26.69 -19.70
C PHE A 126 -0.87 -27.51 -20.96
N GLU A 127 0.13 -27.80 -21.79
CA GLU A 127 -0.03 -28.60 -23.01
C GLU A 127 -0.23 -30.09 -22.71
N ARG A 128 0.24 -30.55 -21.54
CA ARG A 128 0.09 -31.93 -21.08
C ARG A 128 -1.27 -32.18 -20.43
N LEU A 129 -2.00 -31.12 -20.08
CA LEU A 129 -3.31 -31.19 -19.47
C LEU A 129 -4.43 -31.28 -20.52
N PRO A 130 -5.60 -31.83 -20.16
CA PRO A 130 -6.78 -31.75 -21.01
C PRO A 130 -7.12 -30.30 -21.37
N LYS A 131 -7.51 -30.05 -22.63
CA LYS A 131 -7.82 -28.69 -23.13
C LYS A 131 -8.78 -27.89 -22.24
N LYS A 132 -9.74 -28.56 -21.60
CA LYS A 132 -10.69 -27.93 -20.67
C LYS A 132 -10.01 -27.40 -19.40
N GLU A 133 -9.06 -28.14 -18.85
CA GLU A 133 -8.33 -27.75 -17.64
C GLU A 133 -7.28 -26.68 -17.96
N ALA A 134 -6.55 -26.85 -19.07
CA ALA A 134 -5.64 -25.83 -19.57
C ALA A 134 -6.34 -24.49 -19.80
N ALA A 135 -7.56 -24.49 -20.38
CA ALA A 135 -8.36 -23.30 -20.56
C ALA A 135 -8.76 -22.63 -19.23
N LYS A 136 -9.18 -23.41 -18.23
CA LYS A 136 -9.52 -22.90 -16.89
C LYS A 136 -8.33 -22.23 -16.21
N LEU A 137 -7.16 -22.89 -16.23
CA LEU A 137 -5.93 -22.33 -15.63
C LEU A 137 -5.48 -21.07 -16.36
N THR A 138 -5.61 -21.03 -17.69
CA THR A 138 -5.29 -19.84 -18.49
C THR A 138 -6.25 -18.69 -18.18
N GLU A 139 -7.55 -18.97 -18.02
CA GLU A 139 -8.53 -17.95 -17.64
C GLU A 139 -8.28 -17.42 -16.22
N GLU A 140 -7.96 -18.30 -15.27
CA GLU A 140 -7.59 -17.91 -13.91
C GLU A 140 -6.32 -17.05 -13.90
N LEU A 141 -5.28 -17.44 -14.64
CA LEU A 141 -4.06 -16.67 -14.79
C LEU A 141 -4.37 -15.27 -15.37
N ASN A 142 -5.13 -15.20 -16.47
CA ASN A 142 -5.51 -13.92 -17.07
C ASN A 142 -6.26 -13.01 -16.10
N LYS A 143 -7.16 -13.56 -15.28
CA LYS A 143 -7.90 -12.81 -14.25
C LYS A 143 -6.96 -12.29 -13.16
N LEU A 144 -6.04 -13.13 -12.69
CA LEU A 144 -5.05 -12.76 -11.68
C LEU A 144 -4.08 -11.71 -12.20
N THR A 145 -3.50 -11.90 -13.38
CA THR A 145 -2.59 -10.93 -14.02
C THR A 145 -3.27 -9.59 -14.26
N ALA A 146 -4.53 -9.59 -14.73
CA ALA A 146 -5.28 -8.35 -14.94
C ALA A 146 -5.56 -7.58 -13.65
N THR A 147 -5.75 -8.28 -12.52
CA THR A 147 -6.15 -7.64 -11.24
C THR A 147 -4.95 -7.30 -10.35
N LEU A 148 -3.98 -8.21 -10.26
CA LEU A 148 -2.86 -8.16 -9.31
C LEU A 148 -1.51 -7.86 -9.97
N GLY A 149 -1.45 -7.78 -11.31
CA GLY A 149 -0.20 -7.59 -12.04
C GLY A 149 0.57 -6.33 -11.61
N GLY A 150 -0.13 -5.23 -11.34
CA GLY A 150 0.50 -3.97 -10.95
C GLY A 150 1.02 -3.92 -9.50
N ILE A 151 0.60 -4.86 -8.62
CA ILE A 151 1.12 -4.97 -7.25
C ILE A 151 2.10 -6.15 -7.09
N ARG A 152 2.46 -6.84 -8.18
CA ARG A 152 3.35 -8.01 -8.15
C ARG A 152 4.68 -7.74 -7.44
N LYS A 153 5.29 -6.57 -7.68
CA LYS A 153 6.60 -6.21 -7.11
C LYS A 153 6.52 -5.72 -5.65
N MET A 154 5.31 -5.61 -5.09
CA MET A 154 5.09 -5.05 -3.78
C MET A 154 5.38 -6.07 -2.67
N LYS A 155 6.45 -5.85 -1.91
CA LYS A 155 6.85 -6.73 -0.80
C LYS A 155 6.26 -6.32 0.55
N ARG A 156 6.04 -5.03 0.73
CA ARG A 156 5.51 -4.36 1.93
C ARG A 156 4.37 -3.42 1.56
N LEU A 157 3.60 -2.97 2.54
CA LEU A 157 2.55 -1.97 2.34
C LEU A 157 3.13 -0.66 1.75
N PRO A 158 2.36 0.07 0.93
CA PRO A 158 2.77 1.37 0.42
C PRO A 158 2.83 2.42 1.53
N GLY A 159 3.64 3.47 1.35
CA GLY A 159 3.72 4.59 2.30
C GLY A 159 2.67 5.67 2.04
N ALA A 160 2.12 5.73 0.83
CA ALA A 160 1.00 6.59 0.47
C ALA A 160 0.19 5.98 -0.66
N VAL A 161 -1.05 6.45 -0.81
CA VAL A 161 -1.96 6.00 -1.85
C VAL A 161 -2.41 7.18 -2.70
N PHE A 162 -2.29 7.05 -4.02
CA PHE A 162 -2.80 8.01 -5.00
C PHE A 162 -4.06 7.45 -5.66
N ILE A 163 -5.20 8.12 -5.52
CA ILE A 163 -6.51 7.64 -5.97
C ILE A 163 -7.12 8.58 -7.00
N VAL A 164 -7.54 8.02 -8.14
CA VAL A 164 -8.37 8.69 -9.13
C VAL A 164 -9.82 8.26 -8.96
N ASP A 165 -10.74 9.23 -8.91
CA ASP A 165 -12.17 9.04 -8.60
C ASP A 165 -12.41 8.36 -7.22
N PRO A 166 -12.21 9.10 -6.12
CA PRO A 166 -12.50 8.65 -4.76
C PRO A 166 -13.92 8.11 -4.55
N HIS A 167 -14.91 8.66 -5.25
CA HIS A 167 -16.31 8.24 -5.13
C HIS A 167 -16.48 6.79 -5.58
N ARG A 168 -15.80 6.40 -6.66
CA ARG A 168 -15.79 5.02 -7.16
C ARG A 168 -14.90 4.10 -6.33
N GLU A 169 -13.78 4.60 -5.81
CA GLU A 169 -12.81 3.83 -5.03
C GLU A 169 -12.97 3.95 -3.51
N ARG A 170 -14.20 4.11 -3.03
CA ARG A 170 -14.49 4.27 -1.59
C ARG A 170 -13.91 3.16 -0.71
N ILE A 171 -13.86 1.92 -1.23
CA ILE A 171 -13.30 0.76 -0.49
C ILE A 171 -11.80 0.96 -0.26
N ALA A 172 -11.07 1.45 -1.27
CA ALA A 172 -9.64 1.70 -1.16
C ALA A 172 -9.35 2.79 -0.12
N ILE A 173 -10.13 3.86 -0.11
CA ILE A 173 -10.02 4.96 0.87
C ILE A 173 -10.31 4.45 2.27
N THR A 174 -11.39 3.69 2.45
CA THR A 174 -11.77 3.15 3.75
C THR A 174 -10.67 2.24 4.30
N GLU A 175 -10.04 1.41 3.44
CA GLU A 175 -8.93 0.56 3.84
C GLU A 175 -7.66 1.35 4.15
N ALA A 176 -7.33 2.36 3.34
CA ALA A 176 -6.18 3.24 3.56
C ALA A 176 -6.30 4.00 4.89
N ASN A 177 -7.46 4.61 5.14
CA ASN A 177 -7.75 5.34 6.37
C ASN A 177 -7.71 4.43 7.60
N LYS A 178 -8.18 3.18 7.48
CA LYS A 178 -8.11 2.20 8.58
C LYS A 178 -6.68 1.81 8.94
N LEU A 179 -5.77 1.87 7.97
CA LEU A 179 -4.34 1.60 8.17
C LEU A 179 -3.52 2.89 8.38
N GLU A 180 -4.20 4.03 8.51
CA GLU A 180 -3.57 5.35 8.67
C GLU A 180 -2.58 5.68 7.55
N LEU A 181 -2.85 5.16 6.34
CA LEU A 181 -2.07 5.48 5.15
C LEU A 181 -2.56 6.81 4.55
N PRO A 182 -1.65 7.78 4.33
CA PRO A 182 -2.01 9.07 3.76
C PRO A 182 -2.55 8.92 2.34
N VAL A 183 -3.67 9.58 2.08
CA VAL A 183 -4.42 9.51 0.81
C VAL A 183 -4.28 10.80 0.04
N VAL A 184 -3.73 10.70 -1.18
CA VAL A 184 -3.73 11.75 -2.19
C VAL A 184 -4.79 11.42 -3.23
N GLY A 185 -5.77 12.30 -3.43
CA GLY A 185 -6.95 11.98 -4.25
C GLY A 185 -7.32 13.08 -5.23
N THR A 186 -7.68 12.72 -6.46
CA THR A 186 -8.30 13.66 -7.41
C THR A 186 -9.80 13.77 -7.12
N GLY A 187 -10.22 14.88 -6.54
CA GLY A 187 -11.61 15.10 -6.16
C GLY A 187 -12.38 15.92 -7.19
N ASP A 188 -13.43 15.36 -7.78
CA ASP A 188 -14.44 16.13 -8.51
C ASP A 188 -15.56 16.56 -7.53
N THR A 189 -16.55 17.31 -7.99
CA THR A 189 -17.59 17.96 -7.18
C THR A 189 -18.49 17.01 -6.41
N ASN A 190 -18.50 15.72 -6.73
CA ASN A 190 -19.28 14.68 -6.05
C ASN A 190 -18.54 14.01 -4.87
N VAL A 191 -17.25 14.26 -4.70
CA VAL A 191 -16.41 13.63 -3.67
C VAL A 191 -16.60 14.31 -2.32
N ASP A 192 -16.45 13.56 -1.23
CA ASP A 192 -16.33 14.12 0.12
C ASP A 192 -14.86 14.47 0.41
N PRO A 193 -14.49 15.74 0.61
CA PRO A 193 -13.11 16.13 0.86
C PRO A 193 -12.57 15.67 2.22
N ASP A 194 -13.43 15.29 3.17
CA ASP A 194 -12.99 14.94 4.52
C ASP A 194 -12.36 13.54 4.61
N GLU A 195 -12.62 12.66 3.62
CA GLU A 195 -12.06 11.31 3.58
C GLU A 195 -10.63 11.27 2.99
N ILE A 196 -10.09 12.41 2.54
CA ILE A 196 -8.84 12.52 1.77
C ILE A 196 -7.93 13.58 2.40
N ASP A 197 -6.70 13.20 2.76
CA ASP A 197 -5.73 14.12 3.37
C ASP A 197 -5.26 15.21 2.38
N PHE A 198 -4.89 14.79 1.17
CA PHE A 198 -4.38 15.66 0.11
C PHE A 198 -5.33 15.63 -1.10
N ILE A 199 -6.42 16.40 -1.00
CA ILE A 199 -7.35 16.56 -2.11
C ILE A 199 -6.80 17.49 -3.19
N ILE A 200 -6.82 17.02 -4.44
CA ILE A 200 -6.55 17.80 -5.65
C ILE A 200 -7.88 17.99 -6.39
N PRO A 201 -8.51 19.18 -6.34
CA PRO A 201 -9.76 19.43 -7.05
C PRO A 201 -9.56 19.34 -8.56
N ALA A 202 -10.12 18.31 -9.20
CA ALA A 202 -9.85 18.02 -10.60
C ALA A 202 -10.94 17.16 -11.24
N ASN A 203 -11.12 17.36 -12.55
CA ASN A 203 -11.92 16.51 -13.41
C ASN A 203 -11.37 15.07 -13.47
N ASP A 204 -12.21 14.10 -13.17
CA ASP A 204 -11.89 12.67 -13.21
C ASP A 204 -12.51 11.95 -14.45
N ASP A 205 -13.26 12.65 -15.30
CA ASP A 205 -13.89 12.10 -16.51
C ASP A 205 -13.04 12.34 -17.77
N ALA A 206 -12.25 13.41 -17.81
CA ALA A 206 -11.42 13.73 -18.94
C ALA A 206 -10.10 12.94 -18.93
N ILE A 207 -9.90 12.07 -19.92
CA ILE A 207 -8.66 11.27 -20.07
C ILE A 207 -7.41 12.16 -20.06
N ARG A 208 -7.47 13.34 -20.71
CA ARG A 208 -6.35 14.29 -20.75
C ARG A 208 -6.01 14.86 -19.37
N ALA A 209 -7.02 15.18 -18.57
CA ALA A 209 -6.84 15.66 -17.20
C ALA A 209 -6.21 14.58 -16.32
N ILE A 210 -6.76 13.37 -16.35
CA ILE A 210 -6.24 12.24 -15.57
C ILE A 210 -4.79 11.93 -15.97
N ARG A 211 -4.49 11.87 -17.28
CA ARG A 211 -3.13 11.61 -17.78
C ARG A 211 -2.15 12.69 -17.34
N LEU A 212 -2.52 13.97 -17.39
CA LEU A 212 -1.68 15.06 -16.90
C LEU A 212 -1.39 14.94 -15.40
N LEU A 213 -2.41 14.63 -14.59
CA LEU A 213 -2.22 14.47 -13.14
C LEU A 213 -1.36 13.24 -12.83
N CYS A 214 -1.63 12.11 -13.47
CA CYS A 214 -0.82 10.89 -13.30
C CYS A 214 0.63 11.12 -13.72
N SER A 215 0.88 11.82 -14.83
CA SER A 215 2.24 12.10 -15.29
C SER A 215 3.01 12.99 -14.31
N LEU A 216 2.36 14.01 -13.74
CA LEU A 216 2.97 14.89 -12.75
C LEU A 216 3.31 14.16 -11.45
N VAL A 217 2.40 13.31 -10.96
CA VAL A 217 2.64 12.49 -9.77
C VAL A 217 3.74 11.45 -10.02
N ALA A 218 3.77 10.85 -11.22
CA ALA A 218 4.83 9.94 -11.62
C ALA A 218 6.20 10.64 -11.73
N ASP A 219 6.25 11.85 -12.30
CA ASP A 219 7.47 12.66 -12.36
C ASP A 219 7.98 12.99 -10.94
N ALA A 220 7.10 13.41 -10.03
CA ALA A 220 7.45 13.66 -8.63
C ALA A 220 7.98 12.40 -7.91
N ALA A 221 7.40 11.23 -8.20
CA ALA A 221 7.88 9.96 -7.67
C ALA A 221 9.27 9.59 -8.23
N ILE A 222 9.53 9.85 -9.51
CA ILE A 222 10.86 9.63 -10.14
C ILE A 222 11.89 10.58 -9.52
N GLU A 223 11.57 11.86 -9.38
CA GLU A 223 12.43 12.86 -8.72
C GLU A 223 12.77 12.42 -7.29
N GLY A 224 11.76 12.03 -6.49
CA GLY A 224 11.98 11.52 -5.13
C GLY A 224 12.86 10.26 -5.10
N ALA A 225 12.74 9.39 -6.10
CA ALA A 225 13.58 8.21 -6.22
C ALA A 225 15.03 8.54 -6.57
N GLN A 226 15.25 9.56 -7.41
CA GLN A 226 16.59 10.07 -7.73
C GLN A 226 17.23 10.75 -6.52
N GLU A 227 16.47 11.56 -5.77
CA GLU A 227 16.94 12.20 -4.53
C GLU A 227 17.39 11.15 -3.49
N ARG A 228 16.65 10.04 -3.36
CA ARG A 228 17.07 8.94 -2.50
C ARG A 228 18.36 8.29 -2.97
N ALA A 229 18.50 8.05 -4.28
CA ALA A 229 19.71 7.44 -4.84
C ALA A 229 20.94 8.35 -4.64
N SER A 230 20.78 9.67 -4.78
CA SER A 230 21.89 10.61 -4.55
C SER A 230 22.28 10.69 -3.07
N ARG A 231 21.32 10.67 -2.13
CA ARG A 231 21.59 10.60 -0.69
C ARG A 231 22.32 9.31 -0.30
N ALA A 232 21.88 8.17 -0.83
CA ALA A 232 22.53 6.88 -0.58
C ALA A 232 23.96 6.78 -1.15
N THR A 233 24.31 7.61 -2.13
CA THR A 233 25.68 7.70 -2.68
C THR A 233 26.57 8.67 -1.89
N THR A 234 25.96 9.56 -1.08
CA THR A 234 26.66 10.64 -0.35
C THR A 234 26.92 10.30 1.11
N GLU A 235 26.21 9.32 1.69
CA GLU A 235 26.61 8.72 2.98
C GLU A 235 27.85 7.86 2.76
N PRO A 236 29.04 8.25 3.25
CA PRO A 236 30.16 7.32 3.32
C PRO A 236 29.73 6.17 4.22
N GLU A 237 30.05 4.92 3.83
CA GLU A 237 30.06 3.82 4.80
C GLU A 237 30.78 4.32 6.05
N PRO A 238 30.22 4.14 7.26
CA PRO A 238 30.99 4.44 8.45
C PRO A 238 32.25 3.58 8.37
N GLU A 239 33.41 4.23 8.19
CA GLU A 239 34.69 3.54 8.31
C GLU A 239 34.61 2.76 9.62
N PRO A 240 34.91 1.45 9.62
CA PRO A 240 34.95 0.71 10.87
C PRO A 240 35.99 1.43 11.73
N THR A 241 35.52 2.15 12.74
CA THR A 241 36.38 2.68 13.78
C THR A 241 37.00 1.46 14.42
N LEU A 242 38.26 1.20 14.07
CA LEU A 242 39.11 0.27 14.79
C LEU A 242 39.25 0.86 16.20
N ILE A 243 38.32 0.47 17.07
CA ILE A 243 38.50 0.61 18.50
C ILE A 243 39.63 -0.35 18.82
N GLU A 244 40.86 0.16 18.92
CA GLU A 244 41.93 -0.57 19.56
C GLU A 244 41.45 -0.87 20.99
N PRO A 245 41.35 -2.15 21.41
CA PRO A 245 41.05 -2.44 22.79
C PRO A 245 42.21 -1.90 23.63
N GLU A 246 41.94 -0.89 24.44
CA GLU A 246 42.81 -0.47 25.53
C GLU A 246 42.93 -1.66 26.48
N TYR A 247 44.08 -2.35 26.43
CA TYR A 247 44.41 -3.36 27.42
C TYR A 247 44.82 -2.61 28.69
N ASP A 248 43.92 -2.58 29.68
CA ASP A 248 44.32 -2.34 31.06
C ASP A 248 45.33 -3.43 31.45
N ASP A 249 46.59 -3.03 31.66
CA ASP A 249 47.65 -3.84 32.22
C ASP A 249 47.34 -4.16 33.70
N VAL A 250 46.36 -5.03 33.92
CA VAL A 250 46.16 -5.69 35.20
C VAL A 250 47.20 -6.80 35.31
N GLY A 251 48.35 -6.42 35.88
CA GLY A 251 49.46 -7.30 36.19
C GLY A 251 48.98 -8.65 36.74
N ALA A 252 49.37 -9.72 36.05
CA ALA A 252 49.09 -11.09 36.44
C ALA A 252 49.59 -11.32 37.88
N SER A 253 48.70 -11.75 38.77
CA SER A 253 49.12 -12.20 40.10
C SER A 253 49.89 -13.51 39.98
N ASP A 254 51.01 -13.61 40.72
CA ASP A 254 51.95 -14.74 40.74
C ASP A 254 51.30 -16.12 40.99
N ALA A 255 50.06 -16.17 41.48
CA ALA A 255 49.32 -17.40 41.71
C ALA A 255 48.87 -18.12 40.42
N LEU A 256 48.56 -17.37 39.36
CA LEU A 256 48.05 -17.94 38.10
C LEU A 256 49.18 -18.54 37.25
N VAL A 257 50.35 -17.90 37.26
CA VAL A 257 51.55 -18.36 36.56
C VAL A 257 52.11 -19.63 37.22
N ALA A 258 52.02 -19.75 38.54
CA ALA A 258 52.40 -20.95 39.28
C ALA A 258 51.48 -22.15 38.98
N ALA A 259 50.18 -21.93 38.76
CA ALA A 259 49.23 -22.99 38.42
C ALA A 259 49.45 -23.54 37.00
N LEU A 260 49.81 -22.67 36.04
CA LEU A 260 50.09 -23.09 34.65
C LEU A 260 51.42 -23.82 34.50
N ALA A 261 52.44 -23.44 35.28
CA ALA A 261 53.75 -24.11 35.32
C ALA A 261 53.68 -25.52 35.97
N GLY A 262 52.64 -25.82 36.74
CA GLY A 262 52.42 -27.10 37.41
C GLY A 262 51.87 -28.23 36.56
N GLY A 263 51.59 -28.01 35.26
CA GLY A 263 51.18 -29.07 34.33
C GLY A 263 49.80 -29.68 34.62
N ALA A 264 48.88 -28.92 35.21
CA ALA A 264 47.50 -29.37 35.39
C ALA A 264 46.76 -29.36 34.04
N ALA A 265 46.42 -30.55 33.54
CA ALA A 265 45.59 -30.70 32.34
C ALA A 265 44.15 -30.23 32.63
N LEU A 266 43.70 -29.21 31.91
CA LEU A 266 42.29 -28.81 31.88
C LEU A 266 41.51 -29.85 31.06
N SER A 267 40.87 -30.81 31.74
CA SER A 267 39.88 -31.68 31.12
C SER A 267 38.55 -30.94 31.03
N PHE A 268 38.05 -30.74 29.81
CA PHE A 268 36.73 -30.19 29.55
C PHE A 268 35.71 -31.34 29.50
N ALA A 269 34.85 -31.44 30.51
CA ALA A 269 33.60 -32.19 30.42
C ALA A 269 32.48 -31.19 30.12
N PRO A 270 31.51 -31.50 29.24
CA PRO A 270 30.34 -30.66 29.06
C PRO A 270 29.37 -30.90 30.22
N ASP A 271 29.18 -29.91 31.07
CA ASP A 271 28.11 -29.90 32.07
C ASP A 271 26.81 -29.45 31.38
N ASP A 272 25.82 -30.35 31.40
CA ASP A 272 24.40 -30.01 31.23
C ASP A 272 23.99 -29.20 32.46
N ASP A 273 23.65 -27.92 32.30
CA ASP A 273 22.65 -27.18 33.10
C ASP A 273 22.63 -25.69 32.66
N ASP A 274 21.76 -25.37 31.70
CA ASP A 274 21.43 -24.01 31.27
C ASP A 274 20.32 -23.44 32.17
N ASP A 275 20.71 -22.71 33.21
CA ASP A 275 19.82 -21.94 34.10
C ASP A 275 19.36 -20.65 33.39
N LEU A 276 18.19 -20.69 32.75
CA LEU A 276 17.45 -19.51 32.29
C LEU A 276 16.69 -18.85 33.46
N LEU A 277 17.10 -17.62 33.79
CA LEU A 277 16.44 -16.51 34.50
C LEU A 277 15.15 -16.75 35.35
N PRO A 278 15.06 -16.18 36.57
CA PRO A 278 13.92 -16.36 37.48
C PRO A 278 12.69 -15.49 37.15
N GLY A 279 11.55 -16.15 36.96
CA GLY A 279 10.25 -15.84 37.58
C GLY A 279 9.64 -14.44 37.48
N ALA A 280 8.73 -14.25 36.50
CA ALA A 280 7.54 -13.42 36.68
C ALA A 280 6.30 -14.35 36.69
N PRO A 281 5.31 -14.15 37.58
CA PRO A 281 4.18 -15.06 37.69
C PRO A 281 3.27 -14.92 36.46
N VAL A 282 3.08 -16.02 35.75
CA VAL A 282 2.09 -16.16 34.69
C VAL A 282 0.71 -16.15 35.35
N LEU A 283 -0.13 -15.16 35.00
CA LEU A 283 -1.55 -15.18 35.37
C LEU A 283 -2.22 -16.41 34.73
N PRO A 284 -3.07 -17.15 35.45
CA PRO A 284 -3.78 -18.28 34.88
C PRO A 284 -4.67 -17.80 33.73
N ILE A 285 -4.47 -18.39 32.56
CA ILE A 285 -5.37 -18.24 31.42
C ILE A 285 -6.67 -18.93 31.82
N VAL A 286 -7.74 -18.15 31.99
CA VAL A 286 -9.09 -18.67 32.12
C VAL A 286 -9.50 -19.16 30.73
N GLU A 287 -9.60 -20.48 30.55
CA GLU A 287 -10.27 -21.05 29.38
C GLU A 287 -11.73 -20.60 29.41
N GLU A 288 -12.11 -19.71 28.51
CA GLU A 288 -13.52 -19.49 28.21
C GLU A 288 -14.10 -20.77 27.58
N PRO A 289 -15.31 -21.20 27.98
CA PRO A 289 -15.91 -22.41 27.43
C PRO A 289 -16.18 -22.20 25.95
N THR A 290 -15.44 -22.91 25.11
CA THR A 290 -15.70 -23.01 23.67
C THR A 290 -17.08 -23.64 23.45
N ALA A 291 -18.03 -22.84 22.96
CA ALA A 291 -19.35 -23.29 22.55
C ALA A 291 -19.24 -24.43 21.54
N THR A 292 -20.04 -25.46 21.75
CA THR A 292 -20.07 -26.62 20.86
C THR A 292 -20.65 -26.24 19.49
N PRO A 293 -20.29 -26.93 18.40
CA PRO A 293 -20.82 -26.64 17.06
C PRO A 293 -22.36 -26.66 16.96
N GLU A 294 -23.03 -27.39 17.86
CA GLU A 294 -24.49 -27.44 17.95
C GLU A 294 -25.10 -26.16 18.56
N GLU A 295 -24.42 -25.54 19.54
CA GLU A 295 -24.87 -24.29 20.16
C GLU A 295 -24.74 -23.11 19.19
N ILE A 296 -23.65 -23.06 18.41
CA ILE A 296 -23.44 -22.03 17.37
C ILE A 296 -24.49 -22.17 16.25
N ALA A 297 -24.85 -23.41 15.88
CA ALA A 297 -25.89 -23.66 14.89
C ALA A 297 -27.30 -23.26 15.39
N ALA A 298 -27.59 -23.47 16.67
CA ALA A 298 -28.85 -23.07 17.28
C ALA A 298 -29.00 -21.54 17.38
N GLU A 299 -27.90 -20.83 17.68
CA GLU A 299 -27.90 -19.37 17.78
C GLU A 299 -28.07 -18.70 16.40
N LEU A 300 -27.39 -19.22 15.37
CA LEU A 300 -27.57 -18.78 13.97
C LEU A 300 -28.99 -19.06 13.45
N ALA A 301 -29.61 -20.18 13.84
CA ALA A 301 -30.98 -20.48 13.46
C ALA A 301 -31.99 -19.52 14.11
N ARG A 302 -31.71 -19.08 15.35
CA ARG A 302 -32.54 -18.12 16.07
C ARG A 302 -32.41 -16.71 15.52
N GLU A 303 -31.21 -16.26 15.19
CA GLU A 303 -30.98 -14.98 14.49
C GLU A 303 -31.63 -14.94 13.10
N ALA A 304 -31.60 -16.05 12.36
CA ALA A 304 -32.26 -16.16 11.08
C ALA A 304 -33.80 -16.08 11.21
N ALA A 305 -34.37 -16.67 12.27
CA ALA A 305 -35.80 -16.58 12.55
C ALA A 305 -36.23 -15.17 12.97
N GLU A 306 -35.42 -14.45 13.75
CA GLU A 306 -35.68 -13.05 14.11
C GLU A 306 -35.60 -12.11 12.90
N ARG A 307 -34.64 -12.32 11.98
CA ARG A 307 -34.59 -11.56 10.73
C ARG A 307 -35.78 -11.81 9.81
N ALA A 308 -36.23 -13.06 9.71
CA ALA A 308 -37.41 -13.40 8.92
C ALA A 308 -38.71 -12.81 9.52
N ALA A 309 -38.81 -12.74 10.84
CA ALA A 309 -39.92 -12.09 11.54
C ALA A 309 -39.90 -10.55 11.38
N ALA A 310 -38.71 -9.94 11.33
CA ALA A 310 -38.55 -8.51 11.06
C ALA A 310 -38.91 -8.12 9.61
N GLU A 311 -38.65 -9.00 8.63
CA GLU A 311 -39.03 -8.78 7.22
C GLU A 311 -40.53 -8.96 6.93
N THR A 312 -41.27 -9.65 7.80
CA THR A 312 -42.72 -9.84 7.65
C THR A 312 -43.56 -8.81 8.42
N ALA A 313 -42.92 -7.98 9.25
CA ALA A 313 -43.56 -6.94 10.05
C ALA A 313 -43.32 -5.50 9.53
N GLY A 314 -42.61 -5.32 8.42
CA GLY A 314 -42.44 -4.04 7.71
C GLY A 314 -43.18 -3.99 6.39
#